data_AF-A0A5C3LLD5-F1
#
_entry.id   AF-A0A5C3LLD5-F1
#
_cell.length_a   1.000
_cell.length_b   1.000
_cell.length_c   1.000
_cell.angle_alpha   90.00
_cell.angle_beta   90.00
_cell.angle_gamma   90.00
#
_symmetry.space_group_name_H-M   'P 1'
#
loop_
_entity.id
_entity.type
_entity.pdbx_description
1 polymer ?
#
loop_
_entity_poly.entity_id
_entity_poly.type
_entity_poly.pdbx_seq_one_letter_code
_entity_poly.pdbx_strand_id
1 'polypeptide(L)'
;MIYIEKVRSPLVPQSVRGDIALSLAASTSLTGFSLTNSPDRTSASSIQVVGSLYAADHTSPTPSILTTGANSMITAFNDAAGRSDPTSINLAAGGIGGLTFAPGLYKWTSGVNILSSFTLNGTADDTWIFQISGTLITASGVQVTLAGGALPKNIVWVVSDAVTLGSTSVFNGVVLAATSVTLVTGVTLNGRILAQTAVALQMAVVTVNL
;
A
#
# COMPACT_ATOMS: atom_id res chain seq x y z
N MET A 1 2.02 -5.93 -7.69
CA MET A 1 1.81 -7.26 -7.13
C MET A 1 1.59 -7.10 -5.64
N ILE A 2 0.52 -7.69 -5.13
CA ILE A 2 0.05 -7.58 -3.75
C ILE A 2 0.07 -9.00 -3.20
N TYR A 3 0.91 -9.37 -2.26
CA TYR A 3 0.75 -10.66 -1.57
C TYR A 3 -0.36 -10.49 -0.51
N ILE A 4 -1.41 -11.31 -0.54
CA ILE A 4 -2.54 -11.30 0.41
C ILE A 4 -2.58 -12.68 1.03
N GLU A 5 -2.30 -12.78 2.32
CA GLU A 5 -2.74 -13.91 3.12
C GLU A 5 -3.75 -13.41 4.14
N LYS A 6 -4.95 -13.99 4.05
CA LYS A 6 -6.03 -13.94 5.04
C LYS A 6 -6.76 -12.59 5.16
N VAL A 7 -7.67 -12.35 4.22
CA VAL A 7 -8.81 -11.43 4.39
C VAL A 7 -9.99 -12.20 5.00
N ARG A 8 -10.42 -11.85 6.22
CA ARG A 8 -11.62 -12.41 6.86
C ARG A 8 -12.50 -11.23 7.29
N SER A 9 -13.66 -11.01 6.69
CA SER A 9 -14.72 -10.21 7.32
C SER A 9 -16.08 -10.30 6.61
N PRO A 10 -17.22 -10.30 7.33
CA PRO A 10 -18.56 -10.24 6.76
C PRO A 10 -19.12 -8.80 6.68
N LEU A 11 -19.82 -8.49 5.56
CA LEU A 11 -20.99 -7.59 5.45
C LEU A 11 -20.89 -6.05 5.27
N VAL A 12 -19.81 -5.45 4.75
CA VAL A 12 -19.85 -4.10 4.12
C VAL A 12 -18.92 -4.09 2.90
N PRO A 13 -19.27 -3.52 1.73
CA PRO A 13 -18.45 -3.69 0.54
C PRO A 13 -17.11 -2.98 0.74
N GLN A 14 -16.04 -3.76 0.84
CA GLN A 14 -14.72 -3.25 0.46
C GLN A 14 -14.83 -2.78 -0.99
N SER A 15 -14.22 -1.64 -1.29
CA SER A 15 -14.16 -1.14 -2.66
C SER A 15 -12.70 -0.94 -3.01
N VAL A 16 -12.13 -1.94 -3.68
CA VAL A 16 -10.85 -1.80 -4.37
C VAL A 16 -11.13 -1.35 -5.78
N ARG A 17 -10.63 -0.18 -6.18
CA ARG A 17 -10.64 0.28 -7.57
C ARG A 17 -9.24 0.13 -8.14
N GLY A 18 -9.07 -0.91 -8.94
CA GLY A 18 -7.79 -1.40 -9.44
C GLY A 18 -7.68 -2.91 -9.31
N ASP A 19 -6.61 -3.47 -9.88
CA ASP A 19 -6.38 -4.92 -9.85
C ASP A 19 -5.73 -5.39 -8.55
N ILE A 20 -6.03 -6.63 -8.16
CA ILE A 20 -5.40 -7.36 -7.06
C ILE A 20 -4.64 -8.55 -7.63
N ALA A 21 -3.41 -8.79 -7.19
CA ALA A 21 -2.57 -9.78 -7.85
C ALA A 21 -1.60 -10.50 -6.91
N LEU A 22 -1.74 -11.82 -6.75
CA LEU A 22 -0.84 -12.68 -5.97
C LEU A 22 0.10 -13.46 -6.91
N SER A 23 1.42 -13.22 -6.90
CA SER A 23 2.34 -14.21 -7.51
C SER A 23 2.84 -15.22 -6.49
N LEU A 24 3.19 -16.40 -7.00
CA LEU A 24 3.56 -17.62 -6.27
C LEU A 24 2.43 -18.22 -5.41
N ALA A 25 1.52 -17.42 -4.87
CA ALA A 25 0.34 -17.91 -4.14
C ALA A 25 -0.86 -18.16 -5.08
N ALA A 26 -1.64 -19.18 -4.77
CA ALA A 26 -2.85 -19.55 -5.48
C ALA A 26 -4.05 -18.65 -5.11
N SER A 27 -5.09 -18.68 -5.95
CA SER A 27 -6.34 -17.95 -5.80
C SER A 27 -7.06 -18.26 -4.48
N THR A 28 -6.79 -19.41 -3.87
CA THR A 28 -7.28 -19.80 -2.53
C THR A 28 -6.81 -18.86 -1.42
N SER A 29 -5.71 -18.12 -1.62
CA SER A 29 -5.21 -17.12 -0.66
C SER A 29 -5.95 -15.77 -0.75
N LEU A 30 -6.72 -15.53 -1.82
CA LEU A 30 -7.62 -14.38 -1.96
C LEU A 30 -8.95 -14.62 -1.22
N THR A 31 -8.87 -14.72 0.10
CA THR A 31 -10.02 -15.05 0.95
C THR A 31 -11.01 -13.89 1.09
N GLY A 32 -12.28 -14.16 1.38
CA GLY A 32 -13.28 -13.10 1.63
C GLY A 32 -13.77 -12.33 0.40
N PHE A 33 -13.24 -12.61 -0.81
CA PHE A 33 -13.64 -11.94 -2.05
C PHE A 33 -14.78 -12.63 -2.81
N SER A 34 -15.16 -13.86 -2.44
CA SER A 34 -16.17 -14.65 -3.18
C SER A 34 -15.90 -14.67 -4.69
N LEU A 35 -14.72 -15.16 -5.06
CA LEU A 35 -14.20 -15.09 -6.42
C LEU A 35 -15.11 -15.78 -7.43
N THR A 36 -15.25 -15.16 -8.60
CA THR A 36 -15.80 -15.80 -9.80
C THR A 36 -14.72 -15.80 -10.88
N ASN A 37 -14.29 -16.97 -11.32
CA ASN A 37 -13.27 -17.07 -12.38
C ASN A 37 -13.82 -16.60 -13.73
N SER A 38 -12.96 -15.95 -14.51
CA SER A 38 -13.17 -15.69 -15.93
C SER A 38 -13.32 -17.00 -16.73
N PRO A 39 -14.01 -16.98 -17.89
CA PRO A 39 -14.17 -18.18 -18.72
C PRO A 39 -12.85 -18.80 -19.18
N ASP A 40 -11.85 -17.98 -19.48
CA ASP A 40 -10.50 -18.43 -19.87
C ASP A 40 -9.60 -18.77 -18.68
N ARG A 41 -10.09 -18.51 -17.45
CA ARG A 41 -9.41 -18.74 -16.16
C ARG A 41 -8.11 -17.98 -15.98
N THR A 42 -7.91 -16.90 -16.74
CA THR A 42 -6.71 -16.04 -16.62
C THR A 42 -6.85 -15.07 -15.43
N SER A 43 -8.06 -14.73 -15.05
CA SER A 43 -8.40 -13.84 -13.93
C SER A 43 -9.64 -14.30 -13.17
N ALA A 44 -9.94 -13.62 -12.08
CA ALA A 44 -11.19 -13.70 -11.35
C ALA A 44 -11.77 -12.31 -11.08
N SER A 45 -13.05 -12.26 -10.78
CA SER A 45 -13.77 -11.03 -10.40
C SER A 45 -14.38 -11.16 -9.00
N SER A 46 -14.66 -10.02 -8.37
CA SER A 46 -15.39 -9.90 -7.11
C SER A 46 -16.22 -8.63 -7.11
N ILE A 47 -17.39 -8.63 -6.48
CA ILE A 47 -18.21 -7.41 -6.30
C ILE A 47 -17.48 -6.34 -5.47
N GLN A 48 -16.45 -6.72 -4.73
CA GLN A 48 -15.64 -5.82 -3.89
C GLN A 48 -14.50 -5.16 -4.69
N VAL A 49 -14.31 -5.54 -5.96
CA VAL A 49 -13.18 -5.11 -6.78
C VAL A 49 -13.71 -4.59 -8.12
N VAL A 50 -13.54 -3.29 -8.34
CA VAL A 50 -13.66 -2.67 -9.66
C VAL A 50 -12.30 -2.83 -10.36
N GLY A 51 -12.11 -3.99 -10.96
CA GLY A 51 -10.84 -4.47 -11.51
C GLY A 51 -10.85 -6.00 -11.60
N SER A 52 -9.69 -6.59 -11.84
CA SER A 52 -9.50 -8.04 -11.89
C SER A 52 -8.62 -8.53 -10.74
N LEU A 53 -8.89 -9.76 -10.31
CA LEU A 53 -8.05 -10.49 -9.37
C LEU A 53 -7.24 -11.53 -10.12
N TYR A 54 -5.94 -11.60 -9.82
CA TYR A 54 -5.00 -12.51 -10.46
C TYR A 54 -4.25 -13.32 -9.41
N ALA A 55 -3.99 -14.60 -9.70
CA ALA A 55 -3.24 -15.48 -8.83
C ALA A 55 -2.33 -16.43 -9.64
N ALA A 56 -1.38 -17.07 -8.97
CA ALA A 56 -0.35 -17.89 -9.63
C ALA A 56 -0.89 -19.20 -10.26
N ASP A 57 -2.06 -19.66 -9.83
CA ASP A 57 -2.76 -20.85 -10.33
C ASP A 57 -3.74 -20.55 -11.48
N HIS A 58 -3.83 -19.28 -11.90
CA HIS A 58 -4.56 -18.91 -13.12
C HIS A 58 -3.84 -19.38 -14.39
N THR A 59 -4.58 -19.48 -15.48
CA THR A 59 -4.05 -19.91 -16.77
C THR A 59 -3.09 -18.88 -17.37
N SER A 60 -2.18 -19.36 -18.24
CA SER A 60 -1.27 -18.51 -19.00
C SER A 60 -2.03 -17.44 -19.78
N PRO A 61 -1.54 -16.18 -19.84
CA PRO A 61 -0.20 -15.72 -19.47
C PRO A 61 -0.04 -15.27 -18.01
N THR A 62 -1.08 -15.35 -17.19
CA THR A 62 -1.14 -14.72 -15.86
C THR A 62 0.06 -15.04 -14.96
N PRO A 63 0.48 -16.31 -14.76
CA PRO A 63 1.58 -16.60 -13.83
C PRO A 63 2.88 -15.87 -14.21
N SER A 64 3.21 -15.81 -15.50
CA SER A 64 4.43 -15.13 -15.99
C SER A 64 4.39 -13.61 -15.77
N ILE A 65 3.23 -12.99 -16.02
CA ILE A 65 3.02 -11.55 -15.79
C ILE A 65 3.16 -11.25 -14.30
N LEU A 66 2.62 -12.10 -13.43
CA LEU A 66 2.70 -11.92 -11.99
C LEU A 66 4.14 -12.05 -11.48
N THR A 67 4.93 -13.01 -11.98
CA THR A 67 6.37 -13.09 -11.67
C THR A 67 7.13 -11.82 -12.06
N THR A 68 6.88 -11.27 -13.25
CA THR A 68 7.50 -9.98 -13.66
C THR A 68 7.07 -8.83 -12.76
N GLY A 69 5.79 -8.80 -12.37
CA GLY A 69 5.26 -7.85 -11.38
C GLY A 69 5.93 -7.96 -10.01
N ALA A 70 6.25 -9.18 -9.55
CA ALA A 70 6.98 -9.45 -8.31
C ALA A 70 8.36 -8.81 -8.32
N ASN A 71 9.11 -9.08 -9.39
CA ASN A 71 10.48 -8.62 -9.54
C ASN A 71 10.54 -7.09 -9.66
N SER A 72 9.54 -6.50 -10.33
CA SER A 72 9.40 -5.04 -10.44
C SER A 72 9.14 -4.40 -9.07
N MET A 73 8.30 -5.03 -8.23
CA MET A 73 8.07 -4.56 -6.86
C MET A 73 9.35 -4.65 -6.01
N ILE A 74 10.08 -5.77 -6.06
CA ILE A 74 11.34 -5.94 -5.32
C ILE A 74 12.36 -4.89 -5.75
N THR A 75 12.45 -4.63 -7.07
CA THR A 75 13.32 -3.59 -7.62
C THR A 75 12.93 -2.21 -7.10
N ALA A 76 11.64 -1.87 -7.12
CA ALA A 76 11.14 -0.59 -6.60
C ALA A 76 11.38 -0.44 -5.08
N PHE A 77 11.22 -1.51 -4.31
CA PHE A 77 11.55 -1.52 -2.88
C PHE A 77 13.03 -1.21 -2.66
N ASN A 78 13.92 -1.92 -3.35
CA ASN A 78 15.37 -1.75 -3.21
C ASN A 78 15.83 -0.36 -3.67
N ASP A 79 15.26 0.16 -4.76
CA ASP A 79 15.54 1.52 -5.23
C ASP A 79 15.11 2.58 -4.19
N ALA A 80 13.86 2.52 -3.71
CA ALA A 80 13.35 3.47 -2.73
C ALA A 80 14.11 3.39 -1.39
N ALA A 81 14.41 2.17 -0.92
CA ALA A 81 15.17 1.94 0.31
C ALA A 81 16.66 2.34 0.18
N GLY A 82 17.19 2.29 -1.04
CA GLY A 82 18.59 2.57 -1.35
C GLY A 82 18.92 4.04 -1.64
N ARG A 83 17.92 4.92 -1.75
CA ARG A 83 18.17 6.36 -1.95
C ARG A 83 19.04 6.94 -0.83
N SER A 84 20.02 7.77 -1.20
CA SER A 84 20.95 8.45 -0.29
C SER A 84 20.61 9.94 -0.14
N ASP A 85 21.34 10.62 0.75
CA ASP A 85 21.27 12.08 0.96
C ASP A 85 19.87 12.57 1.40
N PRO A 86 19.32 12.02 2.51
CA PRO A 86 18.00 12.39 2.98
C PRO A 86 17.94 13.86 3.42
N THR A 87 16.83 14.51 3.07
CA THR A 87 16.42 15.82 3.57
C THR A 87 16.41 15.85 5.11
N SER A 88 16.05 14.74 5.76
CA SER A 88 16.13 14.61 7.21
C SER A 88 16.30 13.15 7.65
N ILE A 89 17.01 12.95 8.76
CA ILE A 89 17.20 11.66 9.41
C ILE A 89 16.58 11.70 10.80
N ASN A 90 15.74 10.71 11.12
CA ASN A 90 15.08 10.51 12.40
C ASN A 90 14.23 11.72 12.86
N LEU A 91 13.61 12.42 11.90
CA LEU A 91 12.77 13.58 12.18
C LEU A 91 11.70 13.25 13.23
N ALA A 92 11.59 14.11 14.25
CA ALA A 92 10.66 13.95 15.38
C ALA A 92 10.71 12.57 16.06
N ALA A 93 11.85 11.86 15.99
CA ALA A 93 12.01 10.50 16.51
C ALA A 93 10.92 9.52 16.03
N GLY A 94 10.35 9.75 14.84
CA GLY A 94 9.29 8.93 14.26
C GLY A 94 7.86 9.32 14.67
N GLY A 95 7.68 10.28 15.58
CA GLY A 95 6.38 10.84 15.96
C GLY A 95 5.98 12.04 15.09
N ILE A 96 5.63 11.79 13.83
CA ILE A 96 5.55 12.84 12.79
C ILE A 96 4.21 13.60 12.70
N GLY A 97 3.30 13.37 13.65
CA GLY A 97 2.00 14.01 13.65
C GLY A 97 2.09 15.54 13.81
N GLY A 98 1.19 16.27 13.15
CA GLY A 98 1.14 17.74 13.17
C GLY A 98 2.18 18.44 12.29
N LEU A 99 3.10 17.71 11.67
CA LEU A 99 4.11 18.29 10.80
C LEU A 99 3.57 18.67 9.43
N THR A 100 4.32 19.52 8.72
CA THR A 100 4.16 19.72 7.27
C THR A 100 5.48 19.35 6.60
N PHE A 101 5.42 18.42 5.65
CA PHE A 101 6.56 17.96 4.91
C PHE A 101 6.64 18.68 3.56
N ALA A 102 7.78 19.30 3.31
CA ALA A 102 8.19 19.72 1.97
C ALA A 102 8.57 18.47 1.13
N PRO A 103 8.68 18.58 -0.20
CA PRO A 103 9.18 17.51 -1.04
C PRO A 103 10.57 17.06 -0.62
N GLY A 104 10.85 15.76 -0.70
CA GLY A 104 12.17 15.24 -0.35
C GLY A 104 12.22 13.78 0.10
N LEU A 105 13.42 13.39 0.53
CA LEU A 105 13.73 12.07 1.06
C LEU A 105 13.84 12.14 2.58
N TYR A 106 13.03 11.36 3.28
CA TYR A 106 13.01 11.32 4.73
C TYR A 106 13.33 9.92 5.23
N LYS A 107 14.24 9.82 6.21
CA LYS A 107 14.74 8.54 6.70
C LYS A 107 14.51 8.38 8.19
N TRP A 108 14.03 7.21 8.60
CA TRP A 108 14.02 6.76 9.98
C TRP A 108 14.71 5.42 10.09
N THR A 109 15.64 5.30 11.03
CA THR A 109 16.29 4.04 11.41
C THR A 109 15.46 3.25 12.42
N SER A 110 14.28 3.76 12.78
CA SER A 110 13.31 3.17 13.70
C SER A 110 11.94 3.06 13.01
N GLY A 111 10.95 2.58 13.75
CA GLY A 111 9.55 2.72 13.34
C GLY A 111 9.06 4.17 13.38
N VAL A 112 7.96 4.42 12.67
CA VAL A 112 7.25 5.70 12.59
C VAL A 112 5.82 5.51 13.09
N ASN A 113 5.41 6.35 14.04
CA ASN A 113 4.08 6.36 14.63
C ASN A 113 3.39 7.68 14.32
N ILE A 114 2.34 7.63 13.51
CA ILE A 114 1.55 8.79 13.12
C ILE A 114 0.34 8.86 14.05
N LEU A 115 0.48 9.61 15.16
CA LEU A 115 -0.56 9.70 16.19
C LEU A 115 -1.57 10.83 15.93
N SER A 116 -1.25 11.78 15.06
CA SER A 116 -2.13 12.86 14.60
C SER A 116 -1.88 13.16 13.13
N SER A 117 -2.87 13.78 12.47
CA SER A 117 -2.79 14.15 11.05
C SER A 117 -1.60 15.08 10.76
N PHE A 118 -1.08 15.01 9.53
CA PHE A 118 0.02 15.84 9.05
C PHE A 118 -0.19 16.15 7.56
N THR A 119 0.60 17.06 7.00
CA THR A 119 0.43 17.53 5.63
C THR A 119 1.68 17.26 4.78
N LEU A 120 1.47 16.84 3.53
CA LEU A 120 2.46 16.86 2.46
C LEU A 120 2.14 18.05 1.56
N ASN A 121 3.03 19.03 1.52
CA ASN A 121 2.78 20.27 0.79
C ASN A 121 3.82 20.47 -0.31
N GLY A 122 3.36 20.43 -1.56
CA GLY A 122 4.17 20.64 -2.74
C GLY A 122 3.31 20.61 -3.99
N THR A 123 3.94 20.75 -5.14
CA THR A 123 3.31 20.81 -6.45
C THR A 123 2.95 19.41 -6.98
N ALA A 124 2.31 19.35 -8.15
CA ALA A 124 1.96 18.10 -8.82
C ALA A 124 3.15 17.30 -9.36
N ASP A 125 4.34 17.93 -9.46
CA ASP A 125 5.58 17.31 -9.94
C ASP A 125 6.53 16.92 -8.81
N ASP A 126 6.27 17.41 -7.59
CA ASP A 126 7.09 17.15 -6.42
C ASP A 126 6.93 15.72 -5.91
N THR A 127 7.99 15.18 -5.32
CA THR A 127 8.07 13.79 -4.85
C THR A 127 8.45 13.67 -3.38
N TRP A 128 7.92 12.64 -2.73
CA TRP A 128 8.27 12.26 -1.37
C TRP A 128 8.67 10.79 -1.31
N ILE A 129 9.78 10.50 -0.62
CA ILE A 129 10.17 9.14 -0.28
C ILE A 129 10.38 9.07 1.22
N PHE A 130 9.61 8.23 1.90
CA PHE A 130 9.72 7.95 3.33
C PHE A 130 10.35 6.57 3.52
N GLN A 131 11.63 6.53 3.92
CA GLN A 131 12.37 5.32 4.27
C GLN A 131 12.21 5.01 5.76
N ILE A 132 11.64 3.86 6.09
CA ILE A 132 11.33 3.48 7.47
C ILE A 132 11.92 2.09 7.75
N SER A 133 12.95 2.02 8.59
CA SER A 133 13.62 0.75 8.94
C SER A 133 12.91 -0.07 10.02
N GLY A 134 11.74 0.37 10.50
CA GLY A 134 10.87 -0.38 11.40
C GLY A 134 9.42 -0.37 10.92
N THR A 135 8.47 -0.50 11.85
CA THR A 135 7.04 -0.48 11.53
C THR A 135 6.55 0.92 11.15
N LEU A 136 5.46 0.97 10.38
CA LEU A 136 4.69 2.20 10.12
C LEU A 136 3.28 2.04 10.66
N ILE A 137 2.92 2.83 11.66
CA ILE A 137 1.63 2.72 12.34
C ILE A 137 0.92 4.07 12.34
N THR A 138 -0.37 4.09 12.00
CA THR A 138 -1.22 5.26 12.20
C THR A 138 -2.26 5.01 13.29
N ALA A 139 -2.54 6.03 14.10
CA ALA A 139 -3.70 6.02 14.97
C ALA A 139 -5.01 6.08 14.15
N SER A 140 -6.14 5.81 14.80
CA SER A 140 -7.46 5.93 14.16
C SER A 140 -7.77 7.37 13.78
N GLY A 141 -8.43 7.56 12.64
CA GLY A 141 -8.88 8.88 12.16
C GLY A 141 -7.77 9.81 11.67
N VAL A 142 -6.51 9.37 11.67
CA VAL A 142 -5.38 10.14 11.14
C VAL A 142 -5.55 10.39 9.64
N GLN A 143 -5.22 11.59 9.19
CA GLN A 143 -5.27 11.98 7.79
C GLN A 143 -3.90 12.46 7.30
N VAL A 144 -3.40 11.83 6.24
CA VAL A 144 -2.27 12.33 5.45
C VAL A 144 -2.82 13.32 4.44
N THR A 145 -2.76 14.62 4.74
CA THR A 145 -3.34 15.65 3.89
C THR A 145 -2.40 16.03 2.75
N LEU A 146 -2.92 16.16 1.53
CA LEU A 146 -2.16 16.68 0.39
C LEU A 146 -2.52 18.14 0.16
N ALA A 147 -1.51 19.00 0.05
CA ALA A 147 -1.65 20.43 -0.19
C ALA A 147 -0.76 20.89 -1.36
N GLY A 148 -1.00 22.08 -1.90
CA GLY A 148 -0.17 22.69 -2.95
C GLY A 148 -0.31 22.08 -4.35
N GLY A 149 -1.09 21.00 -4.49
CA GLY A 149 -1.21 20.23 -5.74
C GLY A 149 -0.53 18.86 -5.69
N ALA A 150 0.05 18.47 -4.54
CA ALA A 150 0.68 17.17 -4.34
C ALA A 150 -0.25 16.01 -4.74
N LEU A 151 0.31 15.01 -5.42
CA LEU A 151 -0.42 13.86 -5.94
C LEU A 151 0.01 12.56 -5.24
N PRO A 152 -0.93 11.65 -4.90
CA PRO A 152 -0.59 10.37 -4.26
C PRO A 152 0.46 9.56 -5.02
N LYS A 153 0.46 9.64 -6.36
CA LYS A 153 1.38 8.88 -7.21
C LYS A 153 2.85 9.25 -7.05
N ASN A 154 3.15 10.43 -6.52
CA ASN A 154 4.52 10.90 -6.29
C ASN A 154 5.00 10.67 -4.86
N ILE A 155 4.22 9.97 -4.04
CA ILE A 155 4.52 9.72 -2.63
C ILE A 155 4.81 8.23 -2.45
N VAL A 156 6.01 7.91 -1.98
CA VAL A 156 6.46 6.53 -1.76
C VAL A 156 6.77 6.32 -0.28
N TRP A 157 6.17 5.28 0.29
CA TRP A 157 6.45 4.79 1.63
C TRP A 157 7.18 3.46 1.50
N VAL A 158 8.47 3.41 1.82
CA VAL A 158 9.25 2.17 1.82
C VAL A 158 9.55 1.75 3.25
N VAL A 159 8.97 0.61 3.64
CA VAL A 159 8.91 0.15 5.04
C VAL A 159 9.52 -1.24 5.15
N SER A 160 10.59 -1.35 5.94
CA SER A 160 11.33 -2.62 6.12
C SER A 160 10.62 -3.61 7.05
N ASP A 161 9.50 -3.21 7.65
CA ASP A 161 8.65 -4.04 8.51
C ASP A 161 7.16 -3.77 8.23
N ALA A 162 6.28 -4.17 9.13
CA ALA A 162 4.85 -4.17 8.93
C ALA A 162 4.26 -2.75 8.94
N VAL A 163 3.24 -2.55 8.11
CA VAL A 163 2.43 -1.34 8.04
C VAL A 163 1.05 -1.64 8.65
N THR A 164 0.59 -0.79 9.58
CA THR A 164 -0.77 -0.86 10.13
C THR A 164 -1.43 0.51 10.06
N LEU A 165 -2.45 0.63 9.24
CA LEU A 165 -3.25 1.85 9.12
C LEU A 165 -4.48 1.73 10.04
N GLY A 166 -4.54 2.57 11.07
CA GLY A 166 -5.61 2.59 12.06
C GLY A 166 -6.99 2.90 11.45
N SER A 167 -8.05 2.50 12.13
CA SER A 167 -9.43 2.63 11.63
C SER A 167 -9.76 4.04 11.18
N THR A 168 -10.55 4.16 10.11
CA THR A 168 -11.03 5.43 9.52
C THR A 168 -9.93 6.44 9.13
N SER A 169 -8.67 6.01 9.03
CA SER A 169 -7.59 6.87 8.54
C SER A 169 -7.65 7.07 7.03
N VAL A 170 -7.14 8.22 6.56
CA VAL A 170 -6.96 8.53 5.14
C VAL A 170 -5.47 8.59 4.86
N PHE A 171 -5.01 7.72 3.96
CA PHE A 171 -3.61 7.55 3.60
C PHE A 171 -3.40 7.80 2.11
N ASN A 172 -2.28 8.40 1.74
CA ASN A 172 -1.95 8.76 0.36
C ASN A 172 -0.54 8.28 0.01
N GLY A 173 -0.41 7.55 -1.10
CA GLY A 173 0.90 7.10 -1.59
C GLY A 173 0.96 5.65 -2.06
N VAL A 174 2.12 5.29 -2.61
CA VAL A 174 2.53 3.93 -2.90
C VAL A 174 3.25 3.36 -1.67
N VAL A 175 2.69 2.30 -1.08
CA VAL A 175 3.27 1.59 0.06
C VAL A 175 4.03 0.38 -0.44
N LEU A 176 5.36 0.40 -0.29
CA LEU A 176 6.30 -0.70 -0.52
C LEU A 176 6.69 -1.30 0.83
N ALA A 177 6.12 -2.45 1.20
CA ALA A 177 6.36 -3.09 2.49
C ALA A 177 7.16 -4.40 2.33
N ALA A 178 8.21 -4.57 3.13
CA ALA A 178 8.97 -5.81 3.18
C ALA A 178 8.21 -6.96 3.86
N THR A 179 7.24 -6.63 4.71
CA THR A 179 6.38 -7.62 5.35
C THR A 179 4.90 -7.32 5.07
N SER A 180 4.06 -7.27 6.10
CA SER A 180 2.62 -7.21 5.95
C SER A 180 2.07 -5.77 5.96
N VAL A 181 0.90 -5.58 5.36
CA VAL A 181 0.16 -4.32 5.38
C VAL A 181 -1.26 -4.58 5.84
N THR A 182 -1.67 -3.97 6.95
CA THR A 182 -3.04 -4.09 7.48
C THR A 182 -3.76 -2.76 7.38
N LEU A 183 -4.90 -2.75 6.70
CA LEU A 183 -5.84 -1.63 6.66
C LEU A 183 -7.02 -2.01 7.57
N VAL A 184 -7.08 -1.37 8.73
CA VAL A 184 -8.16 -1.58 9.72
C VAL A 184 -9.48 -0.98 9.20
N THR A 185 -10.59 -1.35 9.83
CA THR A 185 -11.96 -0.90 9.49
C THR A 185 -12.04 0.55 9.01
N GLY A 186 -12.49 0.73 7.77
CA GLY A 186 -12.84 2.04 7.21
C GLY A 186 -11.65 2.88 6.74
N VAL A 187 -10.45 2.32 6.66
CA VAL A 187 -9.31 3.03 6.05
C VAL A 187 -9.61 3.37 4.60
N THR A 188 -9.27 4.59 4.19
CA THR A 188 -9.21 5.00 2.79
C THR A 188 -7.77 5.19 2.37
N LEU A 189 -7.31 4.42 1.37
CA LEU A 189 -6.00 4.57 0.76
C LEU A 189 -6.16 5.05 -0.69
N ASN A 190 -5.58 6.21 -1.01
CA ASN A 190 -5.38 6.64 -2.40
C ASN A 190 -3.95 6.31 -2.80
N GLY A 191 -3.78 5.33 -3.69
CA GLY A 191 -2.47 4.89 -4.15
C GLY A 191 -2.41 3.38 -4.34
N ARG A 192 -1.29 2.76 -3.96
CA ARG A 192 -1.06 1.32 -4.15
C ARG A 192 -0.48 0.69 -2.89
N ILE A 193 -0.80 -0.58 -2.67
CA ILE A 193 -0.13 -1.43 -1.70
C ILE A 193 0.72 -2.41 -2.50
N LEU A 194 1.97 -2.62 -2.08
CA LEU A 194 2.93 -3.53 -2.68
C LEU A 194 3.69 -4.19 -1.52
N ALA A 195 3.15 -5.30 -1.04
CA ALA A 195 3.67 -6.05 0.09
C ALA A 195 4.38 -7.32 -0.37
N GLN A 196 5.53 -7.62 0.24
CA GLN A 196 6.27 -8.87 -0.03
C GLN A 196 5.70 -10.07 0.74
N THR A 197 4.95 -9.83 1.82
CA THR A 197 4.14 -10.85 2.51
C THR A 197 2.68 -10.42 2.48
N ALA A 198 1.89 -10.45 3.54
CA ALA A 198 0.43 -10.34 3.45
C ALA A 198 -0.13 -8.91 3.40
N VAL A 199 -1.25 -8.71 2.71
CA VAL A 199 -2.17 -7.57 2.91
C VAL A 199 -3.46 -8.05 3.55
N ALA A 200 -3.93 -7.35 4.58
CA ALA A 200 -5.22 -7.59 5.22
C ALA A 200 -6.07 -6.32 5.13
N LEU A 201 -7.30 -6.48 4.64
CA LEU A 201 -8.25 -5.38 4.46
C LEU A 201 -9.48 -5.63 5.33
N GLN A 202 -9.88 -4.63 6.11
CA GLN A 202 -11.11 -4.63 6.91
C GLN A 202 -11.97 -3.46 6.46
N MET A 203 -13.04 -3.70 5.70
CA MET A 203 -13.95 -2.64 5.22
C MET A 203 -13.21 -1.40 4.68
N ALA A 204 -12.09 -1.63 4.00
CA ALA A 204 -11.22 -0.57 3.52
C ALA A 204 -11.58 -0.19 2.09
N VAL A 205 -11.29 1.05 1.73
CA VAL A 205 -11.37 1.57 0.36
C VAL A 205 -9.96 1.78 -0.14
N VAL A 206 -9.62 1.15 -1.27
CA VAL A 206 -8.33 1.33 -1.92
C VAL A 206 -8.56 1.81 -3.33
N THR A 207 -8.07 2.99 -3.66
CA THR A 207 -8.25 3.59 -4.98
C THR A 207 -6.91 3.81 -5.65
N VAL A 208 -6.67 3.09 -6.74
CA VAL A 208 -5.48 3.28 -7.57
C VAL A 208 -5.71 4.47 -8.50
N ASN A 209 -5.21 5.64 -8.11
CA ASN A 209 -5.19 6.86 -8.93
C ASN A 209 -3.74 7.24 -9.22
N LEU A 210 -3.11 6.59 -10.21
CA LEU A 210 -1.76 6.91 -10.66
C LEU A 210 -1.81 7.55 -12.06
#